data_AF-A0A6N7FEC3-F1
#
_entry.id   AF-A0A6N7FEC3-F1
#
_cell.length_a   1.000
_cell.length_b   1.000
_cell.length_c   1.000
_cell.angle_alpha   90.00
_cell.angle_beta   90.00
_cell.angle_gamma   90.00
#
_symmetry.space_group_name_H-M   'P 1'
#
loop_
_entity.id
_entity.type
_entity.pdbx_description
1 polymer ?
#
loop_
_entity_poly.entity_id
_entity_poly.type
_entity_poly.pdbx_seq_one_letter_code
_entity_poly.pdbx_strand_id
1 'polypeptide(L)'
;MSGLFDTARDAIARELERFRNRRFLEATMAASALVAHADGEMKFAELNTLDQALDTIRELKIYDPHEAVDLYRDYMDALRAGEPDARERALEAVGRIAGDGHGARLLLKVCVAIGKADEDFSDCERAVIAALCEALQVDAAAAGI
;
A
#
# COMPACT_ATOMS: atom_id res chain seq x y z
N MET A 1 34.31 -0.95 26.73
CA MET A 1 34.20 -0.62 25.30
C MET A 1 32.90 -1.20 24.71
N SER A 2 31.76 -0.97 25.36
CA SER A 2 30.48 -1.62 25.03
C SER A 2 29.52 -0.70 24.27
N GLY A 3 29.71 0.62 24.34
CA GLY A 3 28.76 1.59 23.76
C GLY A 3 28.78 1.68 22.23
N LEU A 4 29.89 1.39 21.55
CA LEU A 4 29.98 1.58 20.09
C LEU A 4 29.10 0.58 19.32
N PHE A 5 29.06 -0.68 19.77
CA PHE A 5 28.22 -1.72 19.16
C PHE A 5 26.73 -1.51 19.43
N ASP A 6 26.34 -1.07 20.63
CA ASP A 6 24.95 -0.74 20.95
C ASP A 6 24.48 0.48 20.12
N THR A 7 25.31 1.53 19.98
CA THR A 7 24.95 2.71 19.19
C THR A 7 24.81 2.38 17.69
N ALA A 8 25.69 1.52 17.16
CA ALA A 8 25.61 1.04 15.78
C ALA A 8 24.38 0.16 15.54
N ARG A 9 24.05 -0.75 16.47
CA ARG A 9 22.83 -1.57 16.40
C ARG A 9 21.58 -0.70 16.38
N ASP A 10 21.51 0.31 17.25
CA ASP A 10 20.34 1.19 17.32
C ASP A 10 20.20 2.08 16.08
N ALA A 11 21.31 2.51 15.48
CA ALA A 11 21.30 3.21 14.19
C ALA A 11 20.77 2.32 13.05
N ILE A 12 21.26 1.07 12.97
CA ILE A 12 20.81 0.10 11.97
C ILE A 12 19.33 -0.25 12.16
N ALA A 13 18.88 -0.44 13.40
CA ALA A 13 17.47 -0.72 13.70
C ALA A 13 16.55 0.43 13.24
N ARG A 14 16.95 1.68 13.49
CA ARG A 14 16.20 2.87 13.01
C ARG A 14 16.15 2.98 11.50
N GLU A 15 17.25 2.68 10.81
CA GLU A 15 17.24 2.64 9.35
C GLU A 15 16.37 1.52 8.80
N LEU A 16 16.43 0.32 9.38
CA LEU A 16 15.58 -0.80 8.98
C LEU A 16 14.10 -0.49 9.18
N GLU A 17 13.71 0.14 10.29
CA GLU A 17 12.35 0.60 10.52
C GLU A 17 11.90 1.61 9.45
N ARG A 18 12.73 2.61 9.15
CA ARG A 18 12.45 3.56 8.06
C ARG A 18 12.30 2.85 6.71
N PHE A 19 13.19 1.93 6.38
CA PHE A 19 13.11 1.19 5.13
C PHE A 19 11.85 0.33 5.02
N ARG A 20 11.43 -0.36 6.10
CA ARG A 20 10.17 -1.12 6.12
C ARG A 20 8.97 -0.19 5.93
N ASN A 21 8.94 0.92 6.68
CA ASN A 21 7.82 1.86 6.62
C ASN A 21 7.72 2.50 5.23
N ARG A 22 8.86 2.78 4.57
CA ARG A 22 8.89 3.27 3.19
C ARG A 22 8.26 2.28 2.22
N ARG A 23 8.68 1.01 2.29
CA ARG A 23 8.12 -0.05 1.44
C ARG A 23 6.62 -0.21 1.67
N PHE A 24 6.18 -0.07 2.92
CA PHE A 24 4.76 -0.11 3.26
C PHE A 24 3.98 1.06 2.68
N LEU A 25 4.52 2.29 2.74
CA LEU A 25 3.93 3.46 2.09
C LEU A 25 3.82 3.26 0.57
N GLU A 26 4.91 2.88 -0.08
CA GLU A 26 4.95 2.63 -1.53
C GLU A 26 3.93 1.56 -1.94
N ALA A 27 3.85 0.45 -1.21
CA ALA A 27 2.88 -0.60 -1.45
C ALA A 27 1.44 -0.12 -1.26
N THR A 28 1.18 0.71 -0.25
CA THR A 28 -0.16 1.27 0.02
C THR A 28 -0.62 2.21 -1.09
N MET A 29 0.26 3.11 -1.54
CA MET A 29 -0.06 4.02 -2.63
C MET A 29 -0.22 3.28 -3.96
N ALA A 30 0.66 2.32 -4.26
CA ALA A 30 0.58 1.50 -5.46
C ALA A 30 -0.72 0.66 -5.51
N ALA A 31 -1.07 0.00 -4.42
CA ALA A 31 -2.31 -0.78 -4.34
C ALA A 31 -3.55 0.09 -4.47
N SER A 32 -3.57 1.26 -3.82
CA SER A 32 -4.68 2.21 -3.92
C SER A 32 -4.83 2.75 -5.35
N ALA A 33 -3.72 3.04 -6.03
CA ALA A 33 -3.73 3.46 -7.43
C ALA A 33 -4.27 2.36 -8.36
N LEU A 34 -3.90 1.10 -8.14
CA LEU A 34 -4.43 -0.02 -8.91
C LEU A 34 -5.95 -0.17 -8.76
N VAL A 35 -6.46 -0.06 -7.53
CA VAL A 35 -7.91 -0.15 -7.25
C VAL A 35 -8.64 1.01 -7.91
N ALA A 36 -8.17 2.25 -7.69
CA ALA A 36 -8.79 3.45 -8.25
C ALA A 36 -8.74 3.51 -9.78
N HIS A 37 -7.68 2.99 -10.41
CA HIS A 37 -7.60 2.90 -11.87
C HIS A 37 -8.60 1.89 -12.44
N ALA A 38 -8.92 0.82 -11.70
CA ALA A 38 -9.86 -0.21 -12.15
C ALA A 38 -11.33 0.26 -12.14
N ASP A 39 -11.72 1.11 -11.18
CA ASP A 39 -13.05 1.76 -11.15
C ASP A 39 -13.11 3.01 -12.07
N GLY A 40 -11.96 3.45 -12.59
CA GLY A 40 -11.83 4.55 -13.55
C GLY A 40 -11.67 5.93 -12.92
N GLU A 41 -12.18 6.15 -11.71
CA GLU A 41 -11.93 7.34 -10.88
C GLU A 41 -12.00 7.01 -9.38
N MET A 42 -11.19 7.71 -8.57
CA MET A 42 -11.33 7.66 -7.11
C MET A 42 -12.45 8.59 -6.66
N LYS A 43 -13.45 8.02 -5.99
CA LYS A 43 -14.59 8.72 -5.41
C LYS A 43 -14.19 9.40 -4.10
N PHE A 44 -14.96 10.42 -3.71
CA PHE A 44 -14.70 11.16 -2.46
C PHE A 44 -14.74 10.26 -1.21
N ALA A 45 -15.59 9.23 -1.19
CA ALA A 45 -15.68 8.27 -0.09
C ALA A 45 -14.40 7.43 0.06
N GLU A 46 -13.82 7.00 -1.05
CA GLU A 46 -12.56 6.24 -1.09
C GLU A 46 -11.38 7.09 -0.63
N LEU A 47 -11.32 8.35 -1.09
CA LEU A 47 -10.28 9.30 -0.75
C LEU A 47 -10.30 9.63 0.75
N ASN A 48 -11.49 9.81 1.32
CA ASN A 48 -11.67 9.99 2.76
C ASN A 48 -11.25 8.75 3.58
N THR A 49 -11.55 7.54 3.10
CA THR A 49 -11.08 6.31 3.74
C THR A 49 -9.56 6.16 3.67
N LEU A 50 -8.94 6.54 2.54
CA LEU A 50 -7.49 6.56 2.38
C LEU A 50 -6.83 7.55 3.35
N ASP A 51 -7.36 8.77 3.45
CA ASP A 51 -6.89 9.78 4.40
C ASP A 51 -6.99 9.26 5.85
N GLN A 52 -8.12 8.64 6.21
CA GLN A 52 -8.28 8.01 7.53
C GLN A 52 -7.30 6.86 7.76
N ALA A 53 -6.98 6.06 6.73
CA ALA A 53 -6.01 4.99 6.83
C ALA A 53 -4.60 5.55 7.09
N LEU A 54 -4.20 6.60 6.39
CA LEU A 54 -2.94 7.32 6.62
C LEU A 54 -2.87 7.88 8.05
N ASP A 55 -3.97 8.44 8.55
CA ASP A 55 -4.09 8.99 9.90
C ASP A 55 -4.22 7.95 11.01
N THR A 56 -4.57 6.70 10.69
CA THR A 56 -4.75 5.65 11.70
C THR A 56 -3.50 4.78 11.82
N ILE A 57 -2.81 4.53 10.72
CA ILE A 57 -1.68 3.62 10.65
C ILE A 57 -0.40 4.33 11.12
N ARG A 58 0.13 3.90 12.27
CA ARG A 58 1.30 4.52 12.89
C ARG A 58 2.54 4.46 12.01
N GLU A 59 2.65 3.40 11.22
CA GLU A 59 3.73 3.15 10.26
C GLU A 59 3.73 4.17 9.12
N LEU A 60 2.56 4.70 8.76
CA LEU A 60 2.39 5.72 7.71
C LEU A 60 2.53 7.14 8.27
N LYS A 61 2.19 7.38 9.55
CA LYS A 61 2.34 8.70 10.22
C LYS A 61 3.75 9.29 10.23
N ILE A 62 4.76 8.45 10.03
CA ILE A 62 6.17 8.88 10.06
C ILE A 62 6.53 9.59 8.74
N TYR A 63 5.70 9.43 7.69
CA TYR A 63 5.88 10.07 6.39
C TYR A 63 5.04 11.30 6.22
N ASP A 64 5.53 12.20 5.37
CA ASP A 64 4.80 13.38 4.94
C ASP A 64 3.62 12.96 4.04
N PRO A 65 2.37 13.36 4.35
CA PRO A 65 1.22 13.11 3.48
C PRO A 65 1.42 13.60 2.05
N HIS A 66 2.20 14.66 1.83
CA HIS A 66 2.54 15.14 0.48
C HIS A 66 3.33 14.09 -0.31
N GLU A 67 4.26 13.40 0.35
CA GLU A 67 5.05 12.35 -0.29
C GLU A 67 4.19 11.13 -0.63
N ALA A 68 3.21 10.80 0.21
CA ALA A 68 2.22 9.76 -0.07
C ALA A 68 1.41 10.10 -1.34
N VAL A 69 0.91 11.34 -1.41
CA VAL A 69 0.11 11.83 -2.54
C VAL A 69 0.93 11.86 -3.84
N ASP A 70 2.19 12.28 -3.77
CA ASP A 70 3.07 12.31 -4.95
C ASP A 70 3.35 10.90 -5.47
N LEU A 71 3.67 9.94 -4.58
CA LEU A 71 3.82 8.53 -4.97
C LEU A 71 2.54 7.96 -5.59
N TYR A 72 1.38 8.26 -5.03
CA TYR A 72 0.10 7.83 -5.57
C TYR A 72 -0.13 8.38 -6.98
N ARG A 73 0.13 9.68 -7.18
CA ARG A 73 0.01 10.33 -8.50
C ARG A 73 0.95 9.70 -9.52
N ASP A 74 2.20 9.43 -9.15
CA ASP A 74 3.16 8.79 -10.05
C ASP A 74 2.67 7.43 -10.56
N TYR A 75 2.12 6.59 -9.68
CA TYR A 75 1.54 5.30 -10.10
C TYR A 75 0.27 5.49 -10.94
N MET A 76 -0.61 6.40 -10.55
CA MET A 76 -1.84 6.70 -11.30
C MET A 76 -1.56 7.24 -12.70
N ASP A 77 -0.58 8.12 -12.84
CA ASP A 77 -0.21 8.71 -14.12
C ASP A 77 0.41 7.67 -15.04
N ALA A 78 1.28 6.79 -14.52
CA ALA A 78 1.83 5.67 -15.28
C ALA A 78 0.74 4.69 -15.76
N LEU A 79 -0.23 4.37 -14.89
CA LEU A 79 -1.39 3.53 -15.24
C LEU A 79 -2.28 4.20 -16.30
N ARG A 80 -2.57 5.49 -16.15
CA ARG A 80 -3.38 6.28 -17.10
C ARG A 80 -2.70 6.50 -18.44
N ALA A 81 -1.38 6.62 -18.45
CA ALA A 81 -0.58 6.70 -19.67
C ALA A 81 -0.59 5.38 -20.47
N GLY A 82 -1.07 4.28 -19.86
CA GLY A 82 -1.08 2.96 -20.48
C GLY A 82 0.32 2.37 -20.62
N GLU A 83 1.24 2.72 -19.72
CA GLU A 83 2.56 2.10 -19.72
C GLU A 83 2.41 0.59 -19.50
N PRO A 84 3.01 -0.26 -20.37
CA PRO A 84 2.84 -1.71 -20.29
C PRO A 84 3.31 -2.28 -18.94
N ASP A 85 4.31 -1.63 -18.33
CA ASP A 85 4.93 -2.08 -17.09
C ASP A 85 4.32 -1.42 -15.83
N ALA A 86 3.39 -0.46 -15.96
CA ALA A 86 2.87 0.28 -14.79
C ALA A 86 2.17 -0.63 -13.78
N ARG A 87 1.35 -1.56 -14.29
CA ARG A 87 0.67 -2.55 -13.45
C ARG A 87 1.67 -3.50 -12.78
N GLU A 88 2.67 -3.96 -13.51
CA GLU A 88 3.71 -4.85 -12.98
C GLU A 88 4.54 -4.15 -11.90
N ARG A 89 4.97 -2.90 -12.13
CA ARG A 89 5.68 -2.08 -11.15
C ARG A 89 4.88 -1.86 -9.87
N ALA A 90 3.58 -1.60 -9.99
CA ALA A 90 2.71 -1.44 -8.82
C ALA A 90 2.60 -2.75 -8.02
N LEU A 91 2.43 -3.89 -8.71
CA LEU A 91 2.41 -5.21 -8.08
C LEU A 91 3.77 -5.59 -7.46
N GLU A 92 4.89 -5.24 -8.09
CA GLU A 92 6.22 -5.43 -7.50
C GLU A 92 6.40 -4.62 -6.23
N ALA A 93 5.96 -3.35 -6.21
CA ALA A 93 6.02 -2.51 -5.02
C ALA A 93 5.24 -3.13 -3.86
N VAL A 94 4.08 -3.71 -4.15
CA VAL A 94 3.27 -4.48 -3.19
C VAL A 94 3.99 -5.77 -2.76
N GLY A 95 4.58 -6.52 -3.69
CA GLY A 95 5.31 -7.76 -3.39
C GLY A 95 6.51 -7.56 -2.47
N ARG A 96 7.11 -6.36 -2.42
CA ARG A 96 8.21 -6.04 -1.49
C ARG A 96 7.84 -6.17 -0.02
N ILE A 97 6.54 -6.13 0.32
CA ILE A 97 6.05 -6.31 1.69
C ILE A 97 5.46 -7.70 1.95
N ALA A 98 5.48 -8.63 0.99
CA ALA A 98 4.96 -9.99 1.16
C ALA A 98 5.60 -10.75 2.35
N GLY A 99 6.88 -10.48 2.63
CA GLY A 99 7.59 -11.05 3.78
C GLY A 99 7.19 -10.46 5.14
N ASP A 100 6.47 -9.34 5.15
CA ASP A 100 5.92 -8.71 6.36
C ASP A 100 4.43 -9.05 6.47
N GLY A 101 4.12 -10.18 7.12
CA GLY A 101 2.74 -10.62 7.28
C GLY A 101 1.85 -9.64 8.06
N HIS A 102 2.41 -8.76 8.89
CA HIS A 102 1.62 -7.70 9.55
C HIS A 102 1.27 -6.60 8.54
N GLY A 103 2.28 -6.08 7.83
CA GLY A 103 2.10 -5.10 6.76
C GLY A 103 1.15 -5.60 5.67
N ALA A 104 1.38 -6.79 5.13
CA ALA A 104 0.54 -7.36 4.06
C ALA A 104 -0.95 -7.45 4.44
N ARG A 105 -1.26 -7.90 5.67
CA ARG A 105 -2.64 -7.94 6.17
C ARG A 105 -3.23 -6.56 6.38
N LEU A 106 -2.43 -5.61 6.87
CA LEU A 106 -2.88 -4.23 7.07
C LEU A 106 -3.20 -3.56 5.74
N LEU A 107 -2.32 -3.74 4.74
CA LEU A 107 -2.53 -3.26 3.38
C LEU A 107 -3.84 -3.79 2.79
N LEU A 108 -4.06 -5.11 2.85
CA LEU A 108 -5.28 -5.72 2.35
C LEU A 108 -6.54 -5.17 3.04
N LYS A 109 -6.49 -4.96 4.35
CA LYS A 109 -7.61 -4.34 5.08
C LYS A 109 -7.89 -2.93 4.61
N VAL A 110 -6.86 -2.14 4.33
CA VAL A 110 -7.01 -0.78 3.78
C VAL A 110 -7.65 -0.85 2.41
N CYS A 111 -7.15 -1.67 1.49
CA CYS A 111 -7.71 -1.78 0.14
C CYS A 111 -9.18 -2.27 0.15
N VAL A 112 -9.50 -3.25 1.01
CA VAL A 112 -10.89 -3.72 1.17
C VAL A 112 -11.78 -2.67 1.81
N ALA A 113 -11.27 -1.86 2.74
CA ALA A 113 -12.03 -0.75 3.34
C ALA A 113 -12.29 0.36 2.32
N ILE A 114 -11.31 0.67 1.45
CA ILE A 114 -11.46 1.65 0.37
C ILE A 114 -12.52 1.17 -0.62
N GLY A 115 -12.41 -0.06 -1.14
CA GLY A 115 -13.38 -0.56 -2.12
C GLY A 115 -14.78 -0.81 -1.56
N LYS A 116 -14.93 -1.01 -0.24
CA LYS A 116 -16.25 -1.07 0.42
C LYS A 116 -16.82 0.30 0.81
N ALA A 117 -16.10 1.40 0.54
CA ALA A 117 -16.53 2.73 0.96
C ALA A 117 -17.68 3.28 0.11
N ASP A 118 -17.77 2.86 -1.14
CA ASP A 118 -18.96 3.01 -1.97
C ASP A 118 -19.69 1.66 -1.95
N GLU A 119 -21.01 1.62 -1.73
CA GLU A 119 -21.77 0.41 -1.34
C GLU A 119 -21.80 -0.72 -2.39
N ASP A 120 -20.99 -0.62 -3.46
CA ASP A 120 -20.90 -1.57 -4.55
C ASP A 120 -19.43 -1.98 -4.79
N PHE A 121 -19.06 -3.17 -4.29
CA PHE A 121 -17.73 -3.75 -4.52
C PHE A 121 -17.73 -4.52 -5.84
N SER A 122 -17.26 -3.86 -6.88
CA SER A 122 -17.32 -4.29 -8.27
C SER A 122 -16.42 -5.50 -8.57
N ASP A 123 -16.71 -6.20 -9.67
CA ASP A 123 -15.89 -7.31 -10.16
C ASP A 123 -14.46 -6.87 -10.52
N CYS A 124 -14.30 -5.62 -10.96
CA CYS A 124 -13.00 -5.01 -11.27
C CYS A 124 -12.15 -4.86 -10.00
N GLU A 125 -12.72 -4.35 -8.90
CA GLU A 125 -12.01 -4.23 -7.63
C GLU A 125 -11.67 -5.59 -7.05
N ARG A 126 -12.60 -6.57 -7.12
CA ARG A 126 -12.33 -7.95 -6.73
C ARG A 126 -11.13 -8.54 -7.47
N ALA A 127 -11.03 -8.31 -8.78
CA ALA A 127 -9.90 -8.78 -9.58
C ALA A 127 -8.58 -8.11 -9.17
N VAL A 128 -8.59 -6.81 -8.85
CA VAL A 128 -7.41 -6.11 -8.34
C VAL A 128 -7.00 -6.65 -6.98
N ILE A 129 -7.94 -6.80 -6.03
CA ILE A 129 -7.60 -7.32 -4.71
C ILE A 129 -7.08 -8.76 -4.80
N ALA A 130 -7.63 -9.60 -5.68
CA ALA A 130 -7.11 -10.95 -5.92
C ALA A 130 -5.65 -10.91 -6.40
N ALA A 131 -5.30 -10.02 -7.34
CA ALA A 131 -3.93 -9.84 -7.80
C ALA A 131 -2.99 -9.33 -6.68
N LEU A 132 -3.49 -8.45 -5.80
CA LEU A 132 -2.73 -7.99 -4.64
C LEU A 132 -2.50 -9.12 -3.62
N CYS A 133 -3.51 -9.97 -3.36
CA CYS A 133 -3.36 -11.15 -2.51
C CYS A 133 -2.28 -12.10 -3.04
N GLU A 134 -2.25 -12.35 -4.35
CA GLU A 134 -1.22 -13.16 -5.00
C GLU A 134 0.17 -12.53 -4.84
N ALA A 135 0.30 -11.23 -5.11
CA ALA A 135 1.57 -10.51 -4.96
C ALA A 135 2.08 -10.50 -3.51
N LEU A 136 1.18 -10.46 -2.53
CA LEU A 136 1.49 -10.49 -1.11
C LEU A 136 1.71 -11.89 -0.56
N GLN A 137 1.43 -12.94 -1.34
CA GLN A 137 1.41 -14.34 -0.89
C GLN A 137 0.52 -14.56 0.35
N VAL A 138 -0.58 -13.80 0.43
CA VAL A 138 -1.55 -13.89 1.53
C VAL A 138 -2.80 -14.59 1.01
N ASP A 139 -3.33 -15.48 1.84
CA ASP A 139 -4.58 -16.18 1.54
C ASP A 139 -5.74 -15.18 1.48
N ALA A 140 -6.49 -15.17 0.37
CA ALA A 140 -7.60 -14.24 0.13
C ALA A 140 -8.69 -14.35 1.21
N ALA A 141 -8.86 -15.54 1.80
CA ALA A 141 -9.78 -15.77 2.92
C ALA A 141 -9.42 -14.95 4.17
N ALA A 142 -8.14 -14.60 4.37
CA ALA A 142 -7.69 -13.77 5.48
C ALA A 142 -7.97 -12.26 5.25
N ALA A 143 -8.25 -11.85 4.01
CA ALA A 143 -8.54 -10.46 3.64
C ALA A 143 -10.01 -10.07 3.87
N GLY A 144 -10.90 -11.03 4.16
CA GLY A 144 -12.32 -10.77 4.42
C GLY A 144 -13.14 -10.48 3.15
N ILE A 145 -12.77 -11.16 2.07
CA ILE A 145 -13.41 -11.14 0.74
C ILE A 145 -14.09 -12.47 0.48
#